data_AF-A0A9X5CCY4-F1
#
_entry.id   AF-A0A9X5CCY4-F1
#
_cell.length_a   1.000
_cell.length_b   1.000
_cell.length_c   1.000
_cell.angle_alpha   90.00
_cell.angle_beta   90.00
_cell.angle_gamma   90.00
#
_symmetry.space_group_name_H-M   'P 1'
#
loop_
_entity.id
_entity.type
_entity.pdbx_description
1 polymer ?
#
loop_
_entity_poly.entity_id
_entity_poly.type
_entity_poly.pdbx_seq_one_letter_code
_entity_poly.pdbx_strand_id
1 'polypeptide(L)' 'MSEKELAKQIIDQLPEYKISNLLLFLKGIQFDDELEDDLYCERLVEDYLNNTDPEKHESITLEELAKREGIEL' A
#
# COMPACT_ATOMS: atom_id res chain seq x y z
N MET A 1 -12.53 31.70 14.04
CA MET A 1 -11.87 31.03 12.90
C MET A 1 -11.50 29.64 13.37
N SER A 2 -11.96 28.61 12.68
CA SER A 2 -11.63 27.23 13.01
C SER A 2 -10.23 26.87 12.50
N GLU A 3 -9.60 25.87 13.10
CA GLU A 3 -8.32 25.33 12.64
C GLU A 3 -8.38 24.89 11.17
N LYS A 4 -9.54 24.39 10.72
CA LYS A 4 -9.80 24.03 9.33
C LYS A 4 -9.79 25.24 8.39
N GLU A 5 -10.33 26.38 8.82
CA GLU A 5 -10.30 27.61 8.03
C GLU A 5 -8.89 28.18 7.93
N LEU A 6 -8.12 28.11 9.03
CA LEU A 6 -6.73 28.52 9.05
C LEU A 6 -5.86 27.65 8.12
N ALA A 7 -6.06 26.32 8.15
CA ALA A 7 -5.35 25.39 7.27
C ALA A 7 -5.60 25.71 5.78
N LYS A 8 -6.85 26.00 5.39
CA LYS A 8 -7.18 26.39 4.01
C LYS A 8 -6.46 27.67 3.59
N GLN A 9 -6.44 28.69 4.44
CA GLN A 9 -5.72 29.95 4.15
C GLN A 9 -4.22 29.73 3.96
N ILE A 10 -3.62 28.84 4.76
CA ILE A 10 -2.20 28.50 4.61
C ILE A 10 -1.98 27.80 3.26
N ILE A 11 -2.83 26.84 2.90
CA ILE A 11 -2.74 26.10 1.63
C ILE A 11 -2.86 27.03 0.43
N ASP A 12 -3.81 27.97 0.44
CA ASP A 12 -4.06 28.90 -0.66
C ASP A 12 -2.87 29.85 -0.92
N GLN A 13 -1.98 30.05 0.05
CA GLN A 13 -0.78 30.88 -0.07
C GLN A 13 0.46 30.10 -0.53
N LEU A 14 0.38 28.77 -0.63
CA LEU A 14 1.52 27.95 -1.03
C LEU A 14 1.72 27.95 -2.54
N PRO A 15 2.99 27.99 -3.01
CA PRO A 15 3.28 27.81 -4.42
C PRO A 15 3.01 26.37 -4.84
N GLU A 16 2.62 26.18 -6.10
CA GLU A 16 2.11 24.92 -6.65
C GLU A 16 3.06 23.72 -6.47
N TYR A 17 4.38 23.95 -6.56
CA TYR A 17 5.38 22.89 -6.33
C TYR A 17 5.40 22.36 -4.88
N LYS A 18 4.91 23.11 -3.89
CA LYS A 18 4.73 22.65 -2.50
C LYS A 18 3.40 21.95 -2.29
N ILE A 19 2.39 22.25 -3.11
CA ILE A 19 1.07 21.62 -3.05
C ILE A 19 1.19 20.12 -3.34
N SER A 20 2.04 19.69 -4.28
CA SER A 20 2.23 18.26 -4.58
C SER A 20 2.71 17.45 -3.36
N ASN A 21 3.70 17.97 -2.61
CA ASN A 21 4.21 17.31 -1.40
C ASN A 21 3.20 17.35 -0.25
N LEU A 22 2.49 18.47 -0.10
CA LEU A 22 1.44 18.60 0.90
C LEU A 22 0.27 17.66 0.61
N LEU A 23 -0.10 17.50 -0.66
CA LEU A 23 -1.14 16.58 -1.09
C LEU A 23 -0.74 15.13 -0.80
N LEU A 24 0.53 14.76 -1.00
CA LEU A 24 1.04 13.44 -0.62
C LEU A 24 0.91 13.20 0.89
N PHE A 25 1.27 14.20 1.71
CA PHE A 25 1.12 14.12 3.17
C PHE A 25 -0.34 14.05 3.62
N LEU A 26 -1.22 14.88 3.06
CA LEU A 26 -2.64 14.89 3.38
C LEU A 26 -3.32 13.59 2.94
N LYS A 27 -2.93 13.03 1.80
CA LYS A 27 -3.32 11.67 1.41
C LYS A 27 -2.83 10.66 2.43
N GLY A 28 -1.56 10.73 2.84
CA GLY A 28 -0.98 9.97 3.97
C GLY A 28 -1.81 9.99 5.24
N ILE A 29 -2.34 11.15 5.62
CA ILE A 29 -3.18 11.35 6.81
C ILE A 29 -4.64 10.93 6.56
N GLN A 30 -5.11 11.00 5.31
CA GLN A 30 -6.45 10.59 4.88
C GLN A 30 -6.56 9.08 4.68
N PHE A 31 -5.45 8.40 4.42
CA PHE A 31 -5.36 6.94 4.51
C PHE A 31 -5.57 6.57 5.97
N ASP A 32 -6.82 6.26 6.31
CA ASP A 32 -7.15 5.39 7.44
C ASP A 32 -6.39 4.07 7.22
N ASP A 33 -5.99 3.39 8.30
CA ASP A 33 -5.24 2.13 8.22
C ASP A 33 -5.94 1.12 7.27
N GLU A 34 -7.27 1.18 7.21
CA GLU A 34 -8.10 0.39 6.27
C GLU A 34 -7.81 0.67 4.78
N LEU A 35 -7.61 1.94 4.38
CA LEU A 35 -7.37 2.28 2.98
C LEU A 35 -5.93 1.95 2.55
N GLU A 36 -4.97 2.02 3.47
CA GLU A 36 -3.61 1.51 3.22
C GLU A 36 -3.63 -0.01 3.02
N ASP A 37 -4.36 -0.74 3.87
CA ASP A 37 -4.55 -2.19 3.75
C ASP A 37 -5.22 -2.58 2.43
N ASP A 38 -6.26 -1.87 2.01
CA ASP A 38 -6.95 -2.09 0.74
C ASP A 38 -6.00 -1.91 -0.45
N LEU A 39 -5.26 -0.79 -0.50
CA LEU A 39 -4.30 -0.52 -1.57
C LEU A 39 -3.14 -1.54 -1.58
N TYR A 40 -2.70 -1.98 -0.41
CA TYR A 40 -1.68 -3.02 -0.29
C TYR A 40 -2.18 -4.36 -0.83
N CYS A 41 -3.40 -4.77 -0.47
CA CYS A 41 -4.03 -6.00 -0.97
C CYS A 41 -4.27 -5.96 -2.48
N GLU A 42 -4.74 -4.83 -3.02
CA GLU A 42 -4.90 -4.64 -4.47
C GLU A 42 -3.57 -4.83 -5.21
N ARG A 43 -2.49 -4.21 -4.70
CA ARG A 43 -1.14 -4.38 -5.27
C ARG A 43 -0.65 -5.83 -5.25
N LEU A 44 -0.88 -6.57 -4.17
CA LEU A 44 -0.49 -7.98 -4.09
C LEU A 44 -1.17 -8.83 -5.16
N VAL A 45 -2.45 -8.56 -5.43
CA VAL A 45 -3.20 -9.25 -6.50
C VAL A 45 -2.65 -8.87 -7.88
N GLU A 46 -2.40 -7.59 -8.13
CA GLU A 46 -1.82 -7.14 -9.39
C GLU A 46 -0.43 -7.74 -9.63
N ASP A 47 0.43 -7.76 -8.61
CA ASP A 47 1.77 -8.36 -8.67
C ASP A 47 1.68 -9.86 -9.00
N TYR A 48 0.74 -10.58 -8.38
CA TYR A 48 0.48 -11.99 -8.69
C TYR A 48 -0.01 -12.22 -10.12
N LEU A 49 -0.95 -11.40 -10.60
CA LEU A 49 -1.51 -11.51 -11.94
C LEU A 49 -0.47 -11.18 -13.01
N ASN A 50 0.35 -10.16 -12.78
CA ASN A 50 1.40 -9.70 -13.68
C ASN A 50 2.67 -10.56 -13.62
N ASN A 51 2.81 -11.43 -12.61
CA ASN A 51 3.92 -12.37 -12.55
C ASN A 51 3.90 -13.31 -13.78
N THR A 52 4.99 -13.32 -14.54
CA THR A 52 5.16 -14.12 -15.76
C THR A 52 5.68 -15.53 -15.49
N ASP A 53 5.95 -15.88 -14.24
CA ASP A 53 6.41 -17.20 -13.83
C ASP A 53 5.34 -18.26 -14.15
N PRO A 54 5.65 -19.26 -15.02
CA PRO A 54 4.71 -20.33 -15.34
C PRO A 54 4.35 -21.20 -14.13
N GLU A 55 5.21 -21.25 -13.10
CA GLU A 55 5.02 -22.05 -11.89
C GLU A 55 4.25 -21.28 -10.79
N LYS A 56 3.81 -20.03 -11.03
CA LYS A 56 3.12 -19.20 -10.00
C LYS A 56 1.81 -19.79 -9.44
N HIS A 57 1.25 -20.77 -10.14
CA HIS A 57 0.05 -21.49 -9.73
C HIS A 57 0.36 -22.88 -9.13
N GLU A 58 1.62 -23.28 -9.11
CA GLU A 58 2.03 -24.54 -8.49
C GLU A 58 1.91 -24.44 -6.98
N SER A 59 1.37 -25.50 -6.38
CA SER A 59 1.26 -25.64 -4.94
C SER A 59 1.90 -26.95 -4.52
N ILE A 60 2.48 -26.95 -3.33
CA ILE A 60 3.04 -28.15 -2.69
C ILE A 60 2.30 -28.39 -1.39
N THR A 61 2.30 -29.63 -0.92
CA THR A 61 1.70 -29.92 0.39
C THR A 61 2.58 -29.38 1.52
N LEU A 62 1.99 -29.26 2.71
CA LEU A 62 2.74 -28.82 3.88
C LEU A 62 3.90 -29.79 4.20
N GLU A 63 3.67 -31.10 4.02
CA GLU A 63 4.67 -32.15 4.20
C GLU A 63 5.83 -32.03 3.22
N GLU A 64 5.53 -31.71 1.96
CA GLU A 64 6.55 -31.47 0.92
C GLU A 64 7.39 -30.23 1.23
N LEU A 65 6.73 -29.13 1.66
CA LEU A 65 7.42 -27.92 2.08
C LEU A 65 8.32 -28.18 3.29
N ALA A 66 7.81 -28.84 4.33
CA ALA A 66 8.58 -29.16 5.52
C ALA A 66 9.78 -30.05 5.21
N LYS A 67 9.60 -31.07 4.37
CA LYS A 67 10.70 -31.92 3.90
C LYS A 67 11.75 -31.14 3.10
N ARG A 68 11.33 -30.21 2.25
CA ARG A 68 12.24 -29.35 1.46
C ARG A 68 13.06 -28.42 2.35
N GLU A 69 12.42 -27.82 3.36
CA GLU A 69 13.06 -26.85 4.26
C GLU A 69 13.75 -27.52 5.48
N GLY A 70 13.67 -28.85 5.61
CA GLY A 70 14.29 -29.61 6.71
C GLY A 70 13.58 -29.43 8.05
N ILE A 71 12.29 -29.10 8.02
CA ILE A 71 11.43 -28.93 9.19
C ILE A 71 10.71 -30.25 9.47
N GLU A 72 10.69 -30.66 10.73
CA GLU A 72 9.87 -31.79 11.19
C GLU A 72 8.47 -31.26 11.57
N LEU A 73 7.43 -31.81 10.96
CA LEU A 73 6.01 -31.44 11.16
C LEU A 73 5.37 -32.17 12.34
#